data_AF-A0A2T5GLB0-F1
#
_entry.id   AF-A0A2T5GLB0-F1
#
_cell.length_a   1.000
_cell.length_b   1.000
_cell.length_c   1.000
_cell.angle_alpha   90.00
_cell.angle_beta   90.00
_cell.angle_gamma   90.00
#
_symmetry.space_group_name_H-M   'P 1'
#
loop_
_entity.id
_entity.type
_entity.pdbx_description
1 polymer ?
#
loop_
_entity_poly.entity_id
_entity_poly.type
_entity_poly.pdbx_seq_one_letter_code
_entity_poly.pdbx_strand_id
1 'polypeptide(L)'
;MDELQPFWWALAAVAIWLNYDHSRALIANDVLRSMVATVLLITGSVLAIMVYAGSGLSLDAWTLTAPHDQATIPGAAVADDAKPGRKANMDWDDIAEQLEQAVLSAFDDLAIAVEERCLYALALVTEDGAMGVGIAANTEEAVQERFEAELQENADFSPQDGAWLRWSVGEWEHEGWRDDLFAAVNRRLTAEIVGGRIDNIDTHLARLVEVLTTALTRLREKREMESTILFVTLTDSDEAEVIENASAQRLNPPALLDLFHARYA
;
A
#
# COMPACT_ATOMS: atom_id res chain seq x y z
N MET A 1 31.43 14.32 24.13
CA MET A 1 31.18 15.09 22.90
C MET A 1 31.87 14.48 21.66
N ASP A 2 32.42 13.26 21.76
CA ASP A 2 33.16 12.58 20.67
C ASP A 2 32.38 11.46 19.95
N GLU A 3 31.13 11.19 20.33
CA GLU A 3 30.34 10.09 19.76
C GLU A 3 29.59 10.43 18.46
N LEU A 4 29.62 11.69 18.01
CA LEU A 4 28.93 12.13 16.79
C LEU A 4 29.83 12.20 15.56
N GLN A 5 31.14 12.01 15.71
CA GLN A 5 32.11 12.01 14.60
C GLN A 5 31.74 11.03 13.47
N PRO A 6 31.33 9.77 13.72
CA PRO A 6 31.00 8.81 12.67
C PRO A 6 29.82 9.25 11.79
N PHE A 7 28.85 9.95 12.39
CA PHE A 7 27.64 10.41 11.71
C PHE A 7 27.94 11.52 10.70
N TRP A 8 28.83 12.45 11.06
CA TRP A 8 29.25 13.53 10.15
C TRP A 8 30.09 13.04 8.97
N TRP A 9 30.88 11.97 9.16
CA TRP A 9 31.61 11.33 8.07
C TRP A 9 30.68 10.60 7.08
N ALA A 10 29.63 9.95 7.58
CA ALA A 10 28.62 9.32 6.73
C ALA A 10 27.84 10.35 5.90
N LEU A 11 27.42 11.47 6.51
CA LEU A 11 26.76 12.57 5.80
C LEU A 11 27.67 13.24 4.77
N ALA A 12 28.95 13.44 5.09
CA ALA A 12 29.92 14.00 4.15
C ALA A 12 30.18 13.05 2.97
N ALA A 13 30.24 11.73 3.21
CA ALA A 13 30.40 10.73 2.15
C ALA A 13 29.18 10.69 1.21
N VAL A 14 27.96 10.79 1.74
CA VAL A 14 26.73 10.88 0.95
C VAL A 14 26.69 12.18 0.12
N ALA A 15 27.08 13.31 0.70
CA ALA A 15 27.14 14.59 -0.02
C ALA A 15 28.21 14.60 -1.13
N ILE A 16 29.35 13.95 -0.91
CA ILE A 16 30.41 13.80 -1.92
C ILE A 16 29.95 12.85 -3.04
N TRP A 17 29.27 11.75 -2.69
CA TRP A 17 28.72 10.81 -3.68
C TRP A 17 27.65 11.47 -4.57
N LEU A 18 26.74 12.24 -3.97
CA LEU A 18 25.72 13.00 -4.71
C LEU A 18 26.30 14.07 -5.66
N ASN A 19 27.48 14.61 -5.34
CA ASN A 19 28.13 15.65 -6.15
C ASN A 19 29.10 15.08 -7.21
N TYR A 20 29.48 13.79 -7.10
CA TYR A 20 30.43 13.16 -8.02
C TYR A 20 29.78 12.60 -9.30
N ASP A 21 28.45 12.45 -9.33
CA ASP A 21 27.76 11.75 -10.42
C ASP A 21 26.86 12.65 -11.31
N HIS A 22 27.13 13.96 -11.35
CA HIS A 22 26.44 14.88 -12.27
C HIS A 22 26.97 14.84 -13.71
N SER A 23 27.90 13.94 -14.03
CA SER A 23 28.56 13.90 -15.35
C SER A 23 28.27 12.64 -16.19
N ARG A 24 27.43 11.71 -15.74
CA ARG A 24 27.07 10.53 -16.55
C ARG A 24 25.59 10.11 -16.43
N ALA A 25 24.91 10.26 -17.56
CA ALA A 25 23.79 9.48 -18.11
C ALA A 25 22.46 9.34 -17.32
N LEU A 26 21.43 9.84 -18.01
CA LEU A 26 20.02 9.40 -18.01
C LEU A 26 19.85 7.88 -17.83
N ILE A 27 18.78 7.47 -17.13
CA ILE A 27 18.22 6.11 -16.87
C ILE A 27 18.17 5.67 -15.36
N ALA A 28 18.46 6.53 -14.38
CA ALA A 28 18.27 6.16 -12.95
C ALA A 28 17.47 7.20 -12.13
N ASN A 29 16.28 7.61 -12.59
CA ASN A 29 15.53 8.69 -11.91
C ASN A 29 14.53 8.19 -10.86
N ASP A 30 13.87 7.04 -11.04
CA ASP A 30 12.74 6.68 -10.18
C ASP A 30 13.14 5.89 -8.93
N VAL A 31 14.13 4.99 -9.03
CA VAL A 31 14.69 4.31 -7.85
C VAL A 31 15.38 5.30 -6.90
N LEU A 32 16.10 6.28 -7.45
CA LEU A 32 16.78 7.31 -6.65
C LEU A 32 15.78 8.24 -5.95
N ARG A 33 14.66 8.59 -6.59
CA ARG A 33 13.60 9.40 -5.97
C ARG A 33 12.90 8.65 -4.85
N SER A 34 12.64 7.35 -5.04
CA SER A 34 12.06 6.48 -4.01
C SER A 34 12.98 6.34 -2.79
N MET A 35 14.28 6.11 -3.02
CA MET A 35 15.26 6.03 -1.93
C MET A 35 15.43 7.35 -1.15
N VAL A 36 15.41 8.50 -1.84
CA VAL A 36 15.49 9.82 -1.19
C VAL A 36 14.24 10.12 -0.37
N ALA A 37 13.04 9.75 -0.86
CA ALA A 37 11.79 9.90 -0.11
C ALA A 37 11.78 9.05 1.17
N THR A 38 12.25 7.79 1.08
CA THR A 38 12.36 6.87 2.22
C THR A 38 13.38 7.37 3.26
N VAL A 39 14.53 7.89 2.83
CA VAL A 39 15.52 8.47 3.74
C VAL A 39 15.01 9.74 4.44
N LEU A 40 14.21 10.58 3.75
CA LEU A 40 13.59 11.76 4.35
C LEU A 40 12.48 11.39 5.36
N LEU A 41 11.71 10.33 5.10
CA LEU A 41 10.71 9.80 6.03
C LEU A 41 11.35 9.21 7.30
N ILE A 42 12.44 8.47 7.15
CA ILE A 42 13.17 7.88 8.28
C ILE A 42 13.85 8.99 9.12
N THR A 43 14.51 9.96 8.48
CA THR A 43 15.18 11.05 9.20
C THR A 43 14.20 12.03 9.86
N GLY A 44 13.05 12.30 9.25
CA GLY A 44 11.98 13.10 9.87
C GLY A 44 11.36 12.43 11.10
N SER A 45 11.19 11.10 11.07
CA SER A 45 10.65 10.32 12.18
C SER A 45 11.60 10.24 13.36
N VAL A 46 12.91 10.09 13.11
CA VAL A 46 13.94 10.10 14.17
C VAL A 46 14.08 11.48 14.81
N LEU A 47 13.93 12.58 14.04
CA LEU A 47 13.98 13.93 14.58
C LEU A 47 12.74 14.25 15.46
N ALA A 48 11.55 13.77 15.08
CA ALA A 48 10.33 13.90 15.89
C ALA A 48 10.41 13.12 17.21
N ILE A 49 10.98 11.91 17.19
CA ILE A 49 11.18 11.09 18.40
C ILE A 49 12.22 11.71 19.34
N MET A 50 13.29 12.31 18.81
CA MET A 50 14.29 13.01 19.63
C MET A 50 13.77 14.33 20.22
N VAL A 51 12.89 15.05 19.52
CA VAL A 51 12.24 16.26 20.07
C VAL A 51 11.25 15.88 21.19
N TYR A 52 10.55 14.75 21.07
CA TYR A 52 9.61 14.28 22.08
C TYR A 52 10.29 13.67 23.32
N ALA A 53 11.45 13.02 23.14
CA ALA A 53 12.24 12.45 24.23
C ALA A 53 13.10 13.50 24.97
N GLY A 54 13.26 14.71 24.43
CA GLY A 54 14.06 15.80 25.02
C GLY A 54 13.30 16.81 25.87
N SER A 55 11.96 16.85 25.82
CA SER A 55 11.15 17.78 26.62
C SER A 55 10.71 17.14 27.95
N GLY A 56 11.63 17.02 28.89
CA GLY A 56 11.36 16.61 30.27
C GLY A 56 10.45 17.59 31.01
N LEU A 57 9.13 17.47 30.83
CA LEU A 57 8.15 18.18 31.65
C LEU A 57 7.74 17.31 32.84
N SER A 58 8.37 17.63 33.97
CA SER A 58 8.09 17.10 35.31
C SER A 58 6.75 17.62 35.82
N LEU A 59 5.84 16.72 36.19
CA LEU A 59 4.82 17.00 37.19
C LEU A 59 5.52 17.01 38.55
N ASP A 60 5.66 18.19 39.17
CA ASP A 60 5.52 18.40 40.62
C ASP A 60 5.95 19.82 41.03
N ALA A 61 5.34 20.29 42.11
CA ALA A 61 5.64 21.51 42.89
C ALA A 61 5.00 22.83 42.45
N TRP A 62 3.76 23.07 42.92
CA TRP A 62 3.41 24.36 43.53
C TRP A 62 2.56 24.13 44.78
N THR A 63 3.18 24.25 45.95
CA THR A 63 2.52 24.52 47.23
C THR A 63 2.84 25.96 47.63
N LEU A 64 1.82 26.80 47.74
CA LEU A 64 1.89 28.05 48.49
C LEU A 64 0.52 28.35 49.08
N THR A 65 0.53 28.55 50.40
CA THR A 65 -0.58 28.74 51.32
C THR A 65 -1.31 30.08 51.12
N ALA A 66 -2.59 30.07 51.50
CA ALA A 66 -3.63 31.08 51.31
C ALA A 66 -3.41 32.44 52.04
N PRO A 67 -4.33 33.41 51.88
CA PRO A 67 -5.49 33.43 52.78
C PRO A 67 -6.86 33.82 52.14
N HIS A 68 -7.91 33.29 52.79
CA HIS A 68 -9.28 33.81 52.97
C HIS A 68 -9.76 34.98 52.11
N ASP A 69 -10.86 34.79 51.35
CA ASP A 69 -12.17 35.34 51.74
C ASP A 69 -13.35 34.63 51.04
N GLN A 70 -14.52 34.65 51.69
CA GLN A 70 -15.74 33.93 51.33
C GLN A 70 -16.62 34.69 50.33
N ALA A 71 -17.19 33.99 49.34
CA ALA A 71 -18.54 34.31 48.81
C ALA A 71 -19.15 33.12 48.06
N THR A 72 -20.34 32.74 48.52
CA THR A 72 -21.20 31.64 48.09
C THR A 72 -21.83 31.88 46.71
N ILE A 73 -21.77 30.90 45.79
CA ILE A 73 -22.71 30.77 44.65
C ILE A 73 -23.16 29.30 44.53
N PRO A 74 -24.47 29.00 44.62
CA PRO A 74 -25.02 27.67 44.38
C PRO A 74 -25.49 27.50 42.92
N GLY A 75 -25.20 26.36 42.31
CA GLY A 75 -25.74 26.02 40.99
C GLY A 75 -24.97 24.91 40.26
N ALA A 76 -24.80 23.75 40.89
CA ALA A 76 -24.34 22.56 40.22
C ALA A 76 -25.49 21.98 39.36
N ALA A 77 -25.34 22.04 38.04
CA ALA A 77 -25.93 21.07 37.13
C ALA A 77 -24.77 20.29 36.52
N VAL A 78 -24.68 19.04 36.95
CA VAL A 78 -23.65 18.07 36.62
C VAL A 78 -23.70 17.76 35.13
N ALA A 79 -22.50 17.56 34.59
CA ALA A 79 -22.16 17.27 33.22
C ALA A 79 -23.09 16.24 32.56
N ASP A 80 -23.46 16.61 31.34
CA ASP A 80 -24.01 15.80 30.28
C ASP A 80 -23.17 14.51 30.13
N ASP A 81 -23.83 13.36 30.33
CA ASP A 81 -23.26 12.04 30.10
C ASP A 81 -22.76 11.98 28.66
N ALA A 82 -21.44 11.96 28.48
CA ALA A 82 -20.81 11.61 27.22
C ALA A 82 -21.27 10.20 26.83
N LYS A 83 -22.28 10.13 25.95
CA LYS A 83 -22.66 8.91 25.24
C LYS A 83 -21.38 8.29 24.66
N PRO A 84 -21.14 6.97 24.82
CA PRO A 84 -20.06 6.31 24.10
C PRO A 84 -20.31 6.56 22.62
N GLY A 85 -19.38 7.30 22.00
CA GLY A 85 -19.45 7.64 20.58
C GLY A 85 -19.67 6.35 19.81
N ARG A 86 -20.84 6.23 19.17
CA ARG A 86 -21.13 5.14 18.25
C ARG A 86 -19.97 5.10 17.27
N LYS A 87 -19.16 4.02 17.28
CA LYS A 87 -18.16 3.79 16.25
C LYS A 87 -18.90 3.91 14.93
N ALA A 88 -18.66 4.99 14.19
CA ALA A 88 -19.24 5.16 12.87
C ALA A 88 -18.61 4.05 12.03
N ASN A 89 -19.42 3.05 11.69
CA ASN A 89 -18.98 1.96 10.84
C ASN A 89 -18.67 2.57 9.46
N MET A 90 -17.58 2.14 8.84
CA MET A 90 -17.19 2.62 7.52
C MET A 90 -18.34 2.44 6.52
N ASP A 91 -18.57 3.48 5.70
CA ASP A 91 -19.51 3.40 4.59
C ASP A 91 -18.88 2.60 3.45
N TRP A 92 -19.16 1.30 3.43
CA TRP A 92 -18.60 0.36 2.46
C TRP A 92 -19.14 0.57 1.04
N ASP A 93 -20.35 1.11 0.90
CA ASP A 93 -20.94 1.36 -0.41
C ASP A 93 -20.19 2.51 -1.11
N ASP A 94 -19.88 3.57 -0.36
CA ASP A 94 -19.06 4.68 -0.84
C ASP A 94 -17.58 4.27 -1.10
N ILE A 95 -17.01 3.36 -0.29
CA ILE A 95 -15.69 2.77 -0.58
C ILE A 95 -15.73 1.97 -1.89
N ALA A 96 -16.78 1.18 -2.11
CA ALA A 96 -16.94 0.38 -3.32
C ALA A 96 -17.06 1.26 -4.57
N GLU A 97 -17.85 2.33 -4.50
CA GLU A 97 -17.98 3.28 -5.62
C GLU A 97 -16.65 3.97 -5.96
N GLN A 98 -15.91 4.41 -4.93
CA GLN A 98 -14.60 5.04 -5.13
C GLN A 98 -13.57 4.07 -5.70
N LEU A 99 -13.56 2.81 -5.23
CA LEU A 99 -12.68 1.78 -5.76
C LEU A 99 -13.02 1.43 -7.21
N GLU A 100 -14.29 1.27 -7.56
CA GLU A 100 -14.69 1.05 -8.96
C GLU A 100 -14.18 2.17 -9.86
N GLN A 101 -14.36 3.43 -9.45
CA GLN A 101 -13.90 4.58 -10.24
C GLN A 101 -12.37 4.64 -10.37
N ALA A 102 -11.64 4.36 -9.28
CA ALA A 102 -10.19 4.32 -9.29
C ALA A 102 -9.66 3.21 -10.21
N VAL A 103 -10.23 2.00 -10.12
CA VAL A 103 -9.86 0.85 -10.95
C VAL A 103 -10.13 1.10 -12.43
N LEU A 104 -11.30 1.64 -12.78
CA LEU A 104 -11.63 1.98 -14.17
C LEU A 104 -10.67 3.03 -14.73
N SER A 105 -10.38 4.07 -13.94
CA SER A 105 -9.46 5.14 -14.35
C SER A 105 -8.02 4.65 -14.50
N ALA A 106 -7.56 3.81 -13.57
CA ALA A 106 -6.23 3.20 -13.62
C ALA A 106 -6.08 2.27 -14.84
N PHE A 107 -7.11 1.47 -15.13
CA PHE A 107 -7.11 0.61 -16.31
C PHE A 107 -7.12 1.41 -17.62
N ASP A 108 -7.95 2.46 -17.72
CA ASP A 108 -7.99 3.28 -18.93
C ASP A 108 -6.64 3.94 -19.21
N ASP A 109 -5.95 4.40 -18.16
CA ASP A 109 -4.60 4.94 -18.23
C ASP A 109 -3.56 3.87 -18.61
N LEU A 110 -3.65 2.68 -18.00
CA LEU A 110 -2.79 1.54 -18.30
C LEU A 110 -2.94 1.09 -19.75
N ALA A 111 -4.17 0.96 -20.25
CA ALA A 111 -4.47 0.52 -21.61
C ALA A 111 -3.86 1.47 -22.66
N ILE A 112 -3.75 2.76 -22.35
CA ILE A 112 -3.04 3.72 -23.19
C ILE A 112 -1.52 3.49 -23.10
N ALA A 113 -0.99 3.26 -21.90
CA ALA A 113 0.44 3.11 -21.66
C ALA A 113 1.03 1.82 -22.26
N VAL A 114 0.27 0.72 -22.25
CA VAL A 114 0.74 -0.58 -22.79
C VAL A 114 0.52 -0.70 -24.31
N GLU A 115 -0.22 0.23 -24.93
CA GLU A 115 -0.46 0.30 -26.37
C GLU A 115 -0.85 -1.05 -27.01
N GLU A 116 0.01 -1.61 -27.88
CA GLU A 116 -0.21 -2.87 -28.60
C GLU A 116 0.26 -4.11 -27.83
N ARG A 117 0.82 -3.93 -26.63
CA ARG A 117 1.31 -5.05 -25.80
C ARG A 117 0.16 -5.89 -25.28
N CYS A 118 0.42 -7.18 -25.11
CA CYS A 118 -0.58 -8.15 -24.70
C CYS A 118 -0.71 -8.19 -23.17
N LEU A 119 -1.66 -7.44 -22.61
CA LEU A 119 -1.98 -7.50 -21.18
C LEU A 119 -2.53 -8.89 -20.79
N TYR A 120 -1.75 -9.70 -20.08
CA TYR A 120 -2.15 -11.06 -19.69
C TYR A 120 -2.69 -11.16 -18.26
N ALA A 121 -2.30 -10.25 -17.37
CA ALA A 121 -2.75 -10.27 -15.98
C ALA A 121 -2.94 -8.86 -15.41
N LEU A 122 -3.95 -8.73 -14.55
CA LEU A 122 -4.22 -7.56 -13.73
C LEU A 122 -4.74 -8.01 -12.37
N ALA A 123 -4.14 -7.50 -11.30
CA ALA A 123 -4.50 -7.84 -9.93
C ALA A 123 -4.80 -6.58 -9.12
N LEU A 124 -5.78 -6.67 -8.21
CA LEU A 124 -5.88 -5.72 -7.10
C LEU A 124 -5.14 -6.29 -5.90
N VAL A 125 -4.28 -5.46 -5.32
CA VAL A 125 -3.33 -5.86 -4.29
C VAL A 125 -3.74 -5.19 -2.98
N THR A 126 -3.73 -5.93 -1.89
CA THR A 126 -3.86 -5.44 -0.51
C THR A 126 -2.89 -6.22 0.38
N GLU A 127 -2.86 -5.93 1.67
CA GLU A 127 -2.12 -6.69 2.70
C GLU A 127 -3.08 -7.24 3.76
N ASP A 128 -2.60 -8.13 4.64
CA ASP A 128 -3.37 -8.68 5.78
C ASP A 128 -3.92 -7.58 6.70
N GLY A 129 -3.22 -6.45 6.80
CA GLY A 129 -3.66 -5.28 7.55
C GLY A 129 -4.85 -4.55 6.92
N ALA A 130 -5.18 -4.83 5.66
CA ALA A 130 -6.27 -4.23 4.89
C ALA A 130 -6.27 -2.68 4.94
N MET A 131 -5.08 -2.06 5.08
CA MET A 131 -4.93 -0.62 5.24
C MET A 131 -4.81 0.14 3.91
N GLY A 132 -4.53 -0.58 2.83
CA GLY A 132 -4.27 -0.01 1.53
C GLY A 132 -4.59 -0.98 0.42
N VAL A 133 -4.87 -0.41 -0.74
CA VAL A 133 -5.09 -1.12 -1.98
C VAL A 133 -4.24 -0.50 -3.08
N GLY A 134 -3.84 -1.33 -4.01
CA GLY A 134 -3.16 -0.94 -5.24
C GLY A 134 -3.62 -1.81 -6.40
N ILE A 135 -3.07 -1.51 -7.57
CA ILE A 135 -3.26 -2.31 -8.78
C ILE A 135 -1.91 -2.69 -9.33
N ALA A 136 -1.79 -3.93 -9.76
CA ALA A 136 -0.62 -4.45 -10.44
C ALA A 136 -1.07 -5.04 -11.77
N ALA A 137 -0.25 -4.90 -12.81
CA ALA A 137 -0.54 -5.46 -14.11
C ALA A 137 0.74 -5.87 -14.84
N ASN A 138 0.61 -6.81 -15.79
CA ASN A 138 1.75 -7.22 -16.59
C ASN A 138 1.38 -7.66 -18.01
N THR A 139 2.35 -7.53 -18.91
CA THR A 139 2.22 -7.86 -20.34
C THR A 139 3.08 -9.08 -20.70
N GLU A 140 2.69 -9.81 -21.75
CA GLU A 140 3.44 -10.98 -22.22
C GLU A 140 4.87 -10.60 -22.62
N GLU A 141 5.02 -9.42 -23.20
CA GLU A 141 6.30 -8.88 -23.60
C GLU A 141 7.18 -8.58 -22.38
N ALA A 142 6.63 -7.96 -21.34
CA ALA A 142 7.41 -7.57 -20.14
C ALA A 142 7.93 -8.79 -19.38
N VAL A 143 7.09 -9.83 -19.21
CA VAL A 143 7.54 -11.08 -18.57
C VAL A 143 8.57 -11.81 -19.43
N GLN A 144 8.42 -11.80 -20.76
CA GLN A 144 9.39 -12.43 -21.66
C GLN A 144 10.75 -11.71 -21.63
N GLU A 145 10.75 -10.38 -21.65
CA GLU A 145 11.96 -9.56 -21.47
C GLU A 145 12.65 -9.87 -20.14
N ARG A 146 11.87 -10.00 -19.06
CA ARG A 146 12.40 -10.39 -17.74
C ARG A 146 12.99 -11.79 -17.73
N PHE A 147 12.32 -12.76 -18.36
CA PHE A 147 12.85 -14.13 -18.50
C PHE A 147 14.17 -14.17 -19.27
N GLU A 148 14.28 -13.41 -20.35
CA GLU A 148 15.51 -13.35 -21.15
C GLU A 148 16.68 -12.74 -20.38
N ALA A 149 16.42 -11.71 -19.56
CA ALA A 149 17.43 -11.13 -18.68
C ALA A 149 17.90 -12.14 -17.62
N GLU A 150 16.97 -12.84 -16.97
CA GLU A 150 17.29 -13.81 -15.91
C GLU A 150 18.04 -15.04 -16.46
N LEU A 151 17.70 -15.52 -17.66
CA LEU A 151 18.46 -16.58 -18.33
C LEU A 151 19.90 -16.18 -18.68
N GLN A 152 20.17 -14.89 -18.89
CA GLN A 152 21.52 -14.39 -19.15
C GLN A 152 22.35 -14.26 -17.88
N GLU A 153 21.71 -13.90 -16.76
CA GLU A 153 22.38 -13.61 -15.49
C GLU A 153 22.45 -14.83 -14.55
N ASN A 154 21.51 -15.76 -14.68
CA ASN A 154 21.35 -16.92 -13.82
C ASN A 154 21.31 -18.22 -14.64
N ALA A 155 22.45 -18.90 -14.71
CA ALA A 155 22.58 -20.17 -15.43
C ALA A 155 21.73 -21.31 -14.84
N ASP A 156 21.29 -21.19 -13.60
CA ASP A 156 20.46 -22.17 -12.89
C ASP A 156 18.96 -21.80 -12.91
N PHE A 157 18.56 -20.82 -13.73
CA PHE A 157 17.17 -20.40 -13.87
C PHE A 157 16.25 -21.57 -14.24
N SER A 158 15.33 -21.88 -13.34
CA SER A 158 14.45 -23.03 -13.43
C SER A 158 13.06 -22.65 -13.94
N PRO A 159 12.26 -23.62 -14.41
CA PRO A 159 10.85 -23.39 -14.72
C PRO A 159 10.06 -22.80 -13.54
N GLN A 160 10.43 -23.15 -12.31
CA GLN A 160 9.80 -22.62 -11.09
C GLN A 160 10.10 -21.12 -10.91
N ASP A 161 11.32 -20.68 -11.21
CA ASP A 161 11.69 -19.26 -11.18
C ASP A 161 10.91 -18.48 -12.25
N GLY A 162 10.72 -19.07 -13.44
CA GLY A 162 9.87 -18.50 -14.49
C GLY A 162 8.40 -18.39 -14.07
N ALA A 163 7.86 -19.43 -13.43
CA ALA A 163 6.50 -19.38 -12.89
C ALA A 163 6.36 -18.28 -11.82
N TRP A 164 7.33 -18.17 -10.91
CA TRP A 164 7.35 -17.14 -9.89
C TRP A 164 7.40 -15.73 -10.49
N LEU A 165 8.31 -15.46 -11.42
CA LEU A 165 8.41 -14.16 -12.11
C LEU A 165 7.13 -13.79 -12.88
N ARG A 166 6.43 -14.77 -13.46
CA ARG A 166 5.19 -14.51 -14.18
C ARG A 166 4.03 -14.15 -13.25
N TRP A 167 3.95 -14.74 -12.07
CA TRP A 167 2.75 -14.67 -11.23
C TRP A 167 2.93 -13.91 -9.91
N SER A 168 4.16 -13.59 -9.53
CA SER A 168 4.46 -12.73 -8.39
C SER A 168 4.24 -11.27 -8.75
N VAL A 169 3.19 -10.66 -8.19
CA VAL A 169 2.78 -9.28 -8.51
C VAL A 169 3.86 -8.23 -8.21
N GLY A 170 4.76 -8.51 -7.26
CA GLY A 170 5.88 -7.64 -6.91
C GLY A 170 7.01 -7.61 -7.95
N GLU A 171 6.97 -8.50 -8.94
CA GLU A 171 7.93 -8.55 -10.05
C GLU A 171 7.37 -7.96 -11.34
N TRP A 172 6.14 -7.46 -11.31
CA TRP A 172 5.46 -6.98 -12.50
C TRP A 172 5.87 -5.56 -12.87
N GLU A 173 5.94 -5.29 -14.18
CA GLU A 173 6.36 -3.98 -14.71
C GLU A 173 5.46 -2.82 -14.23
N HIS A 174 4.18 -3.10 -14.02
CA HIS A 174 3.19 -2.12 -13.58
C HIS A 174 2.68 -2.41 -12.16
N GLU A 175 3.56 -2.81 -11.25
CA GLU A 175 3.25 -2.79 -9.81
C GLU A 175 2.99 -1.36 -9.32
N GLY A 176 1.92 -1.16 -8.54
CA GLY A 176 1.56 0.16 -7.99
C GLY A 176 1.10 1.17 -9.05
N TRP A 177 0.53 0.68 -10.15
CA TRP A 177 0.15 1.55 -11.27
C TRP A 177 -0.91 2.56 -10.86
N ARG A 178 -0.57 3.86 -10.93
CA ARG A 178 -1.47 4.96 -10.56
C ARG A 178 -2.02 4.87 -9.14
N ASP A 179 -1.17 4.53 -8.17
CA ASP A 179 -1.49 4.54 -6.74
C ASP A 179 -2.09 5.88 -6.24
N ASP A 180 -1.82 6.98 -6.94
CA ASP A 180 -2.43 8.29 -6.68
C ASP A 180 -3.98 8.25 -6.74
N LEU A 181 -4.55 7.40 -7.60
CA LEU A 181 -5.99 7.22 -7.76
C LEU A 181 -6.62 6.49 -6.55
N PHE A 182 -5.84 5.67 -5.85
CA PHE A 182 -6.27 4.90 -4.67
C PHE A 182 -6.05 5.65 -3.36
N ALA A 183 -5.27 6.74 -3.38
CA ALA A 183 -4.83 7.45 -2.18
C ALA A 183 -5.98 7.92 -1.27
N ALA A 184 -7.13 8.30 -1.82
CA ALA A 184 -8.29 8.71 -1.03
C ALA A 184 -8.91 7.54 -0.25
N VAL A 185 -9.08 6.39 -0.90
CA VAL A 185 -9.58 5.17 -0.27
C VAL A 185 -8.58 4.65 0.76
N ASN A 186 -7.29 4.59 0.42
CA ASN A 186 -6.24 4.11 1.32
C ASN A 186 -6.17 4.93 2.61
N ARG A 187 -6.29 6.27 2.52
CA ARG A 187 -6.36 7.11 3.73
C ARG A 187 -7.54 6.75 4.63
N ARG A 188 -8.69 6.36 4.07
CA ARG A 188 -9.87 5.98 4.85
C ARG A 188 -9.70 4.61 5.49
N LEU A 189 -9.25 3.62 4.71
CA LEU A 189 -8.94 2.27 5.20
C LEU A 189 -7.94 2.33 6.37
N THR A 190 -6.82 3.02 6.16
CA THR A 190 -5.80 3.25 7.19
C THR A 190 -6.39 3.94 8.43
N ALA A 191 -7.24 4.95 8.27
CA ALA A 191 -7.83 5.67 9.40
C ALA A 191 -8.75 4.79 10.25
N GLU A 192 -9.46 3.81 9.66
CA GLU A 192 -10.30 2.86 10.40
C GLU A 192 -9.45 1.95 11.30
N ILE A 193 -8.33 1.46 10.77
CA ILE A 193 -7.40 0.58 11.47
C ILE A 193 -6.67 1.34 12.56
N VAL A 194 -5.98 2.43 12.23
CA VAL A 194 -5.22 3.26 13.18
C VAL A 194 -6.13 3.88 14.24
N GLY A 195 -7.37 4.20 13.88
CA GLY A 195 -8.37 4.74 14.80
C GLY A 195 -8.99 3.71 15.74
N GLY A 196 -8.65 2.41 15.64
CA GLY A 196 -9.24 1.35 16.46
C GLY A 196 -10.76 1.20 16.25
N ARG A 197 -11.25 1.60 15.08
CA ARG A 197 -12.68 1.57 14.75
C ARG A 197 -13.16 0.21 14.26
N ILE A 198 -12.22 -0.68 13.95
CA ILE A 198 -12.48 -2.06 13.54
C ILE A 198 -12.42 -2.99 14.76
N ASP A 199 -13.44 -3.82 14.90
CA ASP A 199 -13.54 -4.80 16.00
C ASP A 199 -12.87 -6.14 15.65
N ASN A 200 -12.79 -6.47 14.36
CA ASN A 200 -12.23 -7.72 13.84
C ASN A 200 -11.57 -7.47 12.47
N ILE A 201 -10.26 -7.72 12.37
CA ILE A 201 -9.48 -7.48 11.16
C ILE A 201 -9.87 -8.43 10.02
N ASP A 202 -10.06 -9.72 10.30
CA ASP A 202 -10.42 -10.72 9.28
C ASP A 202 -11.75 -10.38 8.60
N THR A 203 -12.73 -9.90 9.36
CA THR A 203 -14.03 -9.45 8.83
C THR A 203 -13.88 -8.19 7.99
N HIS A 204 -12.96 -7.30 8.35
CA HIS A 204 -12.66 -6.10 7.56
C HIS A 204 -11.96 -6.46 6.24
N LEU A 205 -10.94 -7.32 6.31
CA LEU A 205 -10.20 -7.84 5.16
C LEU A 205 -11.12 -8.59 4.20
N ALA A 206 -11.93 -9.53 4.69
CA ALA A 206 -12.87 -10.28 3.85
C ALA A 206 -13.84 -9.35 3.11
N ARG A 207 -14.25 -8.25 3.75
CA ARG A 207 -15.14 -7.25 3.17
C ARG A 207 -14.42 -6.39 2.13
N LEU A 208 -13.16 -6.04 2.37
CA LEU A 208 -12.32 -5.37 1.38
C LEU A 208 -12.10 -6.26 0.15
N VAL A 209 -11.74 -7.53 0.34
CA VAL A 209 -11.57 -8.51 -0.76
C VAL A 209 -12.84 -8.64 -1.60
N GLU A 210 -14.02 -8.65 -0.97
CA GLU A 210 -15.30 -8.68 -1.68
C GLU A 210 -15.51 -7.42 -2.54
N VAL A 211 -15.18 -6.25 -2.00
CA VAL A 211 -15.28 -4.98 -2.72
C VAL A 211 -14.30 -4.92 -3.89
N LEU A 212 -13.05 -5.36 -3.70
CA LEU A 212 -12.05 -5.45 -4.77
C LEU A 212 -12.47 -6.41 -5.87
N THR A 213 -12.99 -7.59 -5.50
CA THR A 213 -13.53 -8.56 -6.46
C THR A 213 -14.72 -7.97 -7.24
N THR A 214 -15.58 -7.19 -6.57
CA THR A 214 -16.69 -6.51 -7.23
C THR A 214 -16.19 -5.44 -8.21
N ALA A 215 -15.20 -4.64 -7.84
CA ALA A 215 -14.61 -3.64 -8.72
C ALA A 215 -14.00 -4.27 -9.99
N LEU A 216 -13.29 -5.40 -9.86
CA LEU A 216 -12.77 -6.16 -11.01
C LEU A 216 -13.89 -6.76 -11.87
N THR A 217 -14.98 -7.20 -11.25
CA THR A 217 -16.17 -7.67 -12.00
C THR A 217 -16.73 -6.54 -12.87
N ARG A 218 -16.87 -5.34 -12.30
CA ARG A 218 -17.36 -4.14 -13.02
C ARG A 218 -16.40 -3.70 -14.12
N LEU A 219 -15.09 -3.79 -13.87
CA LEU A 219 -14.08 -3.54 -14.89
C LEU A 219 -14.28 -4.46 -16.10
N ARG A 220 -14.38 -5.78 -15.88
CA ARG A 220 -14.59 -6.76 -16.96
C ARG A 220 -15.91 -6.56 -17.70
N GLU A 221 -16.98 -6.16 -17.02
CA GLU A 221 -18.26 -5.85 -17.67
C GLU A 221 -18.17 -4.62 -18.62
N LYS A 222 -17.27 -3.68 -18.35
CA LYS A 222 -17.20 -2.38 -19.02
C LYS A 222 -16.05 -2.26 -20.02
N ARG A 223 -15.12 -3.21 -20.06
CA ARG A 223 -13.89 -3.16 -20.86
C ARG A 223 -13.63 -4.51 -21.53
N GLU A 224 -13.05 -4.47 -22.71
CA GLU A 224 -12.64 -5.67 -23.43
C GLU A 224 -11.34 -6.20 -22.85
N MET A 225 -11.39 -7.40 -22.26
CA MET A 225 -10.26 -8.04 -21.57
C MET A 225 -10.39 -9.56 -21.55
N GLU A 226 -10.86 -10.13 -22.66
CA GLU A 226 -11.14 -11.57 -22.80
C GLU A 226 -9.90 -12.46 -22.63
N SER A 227 -8.70 -11.91 -22.83
CA SER A 227 -7.42 -12.61 -22.67
C SER A 227 -6.67 -12.28 -21.38
N THR A 228 -7.19 -11.37 -20.55
CA THR A 228 -6.52 -10.92 -19.32
C THR A 228 -7.08 -11.66 -18.12
N ILE A 229 -6.22 -12.24 -17.29
CA ILE A 229 -6.61 -12.85 -16.01
C ILE A 229 -6.74 -11.77 -14.95
N LEU A 230 -7.85 -11.79 -14.20
CA LEU A 230 -8.14 -10.89 -13.10
C LEU A 230 -8.18 -11.64 -11.77
N PHE A 231 -7.57 -11.08 -10.73
CA PHE A 231 -7.65 -11.64 -9.39
C PHE A 231 -7.36 -10.59 -8.31
N VAL A 232 -7.64 -10.94 -7.06
CA VAL A 232 -7.23 -10.18 -5.88
C VAL A 232 -6.13 -10.96 -5.18
N THR A 233 -5.10 -10.28 -4.68
CA THR A 233 -4.00 -10.92 -3.94
C THR A 233 -3.64 -10.14 -2.67
N LEU A 234 -2.97 -10.84 -1.75
CA LEU A 234 -2.41 -10.30 -0.53
C LEU A 234 -0.88 -10.34 -0.59
N THR A 235 -0.22 -9.23 -0.27
CA THR A 235 1.24 -9.20 -0.11
C THR A 235 1.64 -9.85 1.20
N ASP A 236 2.70 -10.67 1.16
CA ASP A 236 3.33 -11.30 2.34
C ASP A 236 2.38 -12.15 3.21
N SER A 237 1.33 -12.73 2.61
CA SER A 237 0.29 -13.49 3.32
C SER A 237 0.29 -14.97 2.93
N ASP A 238 0.19 -15.85 3.92
CA ASP A 238 -0.04 -17.29 3.72
C ASP A 238 -1.43 -17.58 3.11
N GLU A 239 -2.36 -16.62 3.17
CA GLU A 239 -3.71 -16.74 2.60
C GLU A 239 -3.82 -16.27 1.15
N ALA A 240 -2.75 -15.69 0.58
CA ALA A 240 -2.75 -15.09 -0.74
C ALA A 240 -3.28 -16.06 -1.82
N GLU A 241 -2.73 -17.27 -1.91
CA GLU A 241 -3.12 -18.24 -2.93
C GLU A 241 -4.62 -18.61 -2.86
N VAL A 242 -5.18 -18.70 -1.65
CA VAL A 242 -6.60 -19.02 -1.44
C VAL A 242 -7.49 -17.90 -1.97
N ILE A 243 -7.14 -16.64 -1.67
CA ILE A 243 -7.88 -15.46 -2.13
C ILE A 243 -7.72 -15.25 -3.64
N GLU A 244 -6.53 -15.46 -4.17
CA GLU A 244 -6.23 -15.43 -5.60
C GLU A 244 -7.11 -16.42 -6.35
N ASN A 245 -7.14 -17.69 -5.93
CA ASN A 245 -7.93 -18.72 -6.58
C ASN A 245 -9.44 -18.44 -6.47
N ALA A 246 -9.91 -18.03 -5.29
CA ALA A 246 -11.34 -17.76 -5.07
C ALA A 246 -11.84 -16.56 -5.88
N SER A 247 -11.05 -15.48 -5.95
CA SER A 247 -11.39 -14.31 -6.76
C SER A 247 -11.26 -14.61 -8.26
N ALA A 248 -10.20 -15.30 -8.70
CA ALA A 248 -10.02 -15.68 -10.10
C ALA A 248 -11.17 -16.57 -10.61
N GLN A 249 -11.67 -17.48 -9.79
CA GLN A 249 -12.80 -18.34 -10.14
C GLN A 249 -14.09 -17.55 -10.43
N ARG A 250 -14.28 -16.42 -9.76
CA ARG A 250 -15.45 -15.54 -9.97
C ARG A 250 -15.29 -14.63 -11.18
N LEU A 251 -14.05 -14.24 -11.45
CA LEU A 251 -13.73 -13.16 -12.40
C LEU A 251 -13.43 -13.64 -13.81
N ASN A 252 -12.97 -14.88 -13.98
CA ASN A 252 -12.40 -15.32 -15.26
C ASN A 252 -13.24 -16.41 -15.94
N PRO A 253 -13.29 -16.42 -17.29
CA PRO A 253 -13.87 -17.53 -18.02
C PRO A 253 -13.08 -18.83 -17.78
N PRO A 254 -13.69 -20.02 -17.95
CA PRO A 254 -13.06 -21.30 -17.62
C PRO A 254 -11.69 -21.51 -18.28
N ALA A 255 -11.52 -21.10 -19.54
CA ALA A 255 -10.26 -21.26 -20.26
C ALA A 255 -9.08 -20.49 -19.63
N LEU A 256 -9.33 -19.30 -19.09
CA LEU A 256 -8.32 -18.51 -18.38
C LEU A 256 -8.09 -19.04 -16.96
N LEU A 257 -9.15 -19.54 -16.31
CA LEU A 257 -9.06 -20.11 -14.97
C LEU A 257 -8.18 -21.37 -14.95
N ASP A 258 -8.31 -22.24 -15.95
CA ASP A 258 -7.48 -23.44 -16.06
C ASP A 258 -5.99 -23.08 -16.18
N LEU A 259 -5.67 -22.03 -16.95
CA LEU A 259 -4.30 -21.50 -17.07
C LEU A 259 -3.80 -20.95 -15.73
N PHE A 260 -4.64 -20.19 -15.02
CA PHE A 260 -4.29 -19.60 -13.73
C PHE A 260 -4.08 -20.64 -12.62
N HIS A 261 -4.86 -21.72 -12.59
CA HIS A 261 -4.66 -22.79 -11.61
C HIS A 261 -3.41 -23.63 -11.89
N ALA A 262 -2.94 -23.67 -13.13
CA ALA A 262 -1.69 -24.34 -13.49
C ALA A 262 -0.43 -23.49 -13.21
N ARG A 263 -0.57 -22.30 -12.60
CA ARG A 263 0.50 -21.29 -12.54
C ARG A 263 1.78 -21.71 -11.80
N TYR A 264 1.69 -22.68 -10.90
CA TYR A 264 2.83 -23.22 -10.14
C TYR A 264 2.97 -24.76 -10.27
N ALA A 265 2.29 -25.37 -11.26
CA ALA A 265 2.24 -26.81 -11.44
C ALA A 265 3.46 -27.38 -12.19
#